data_AF-E8WZA6-F1
#
_entry.id   AF-E8WZA6-F1
#
_cell.length_a   1.000
_cell.length_b   1.000
_cell.length_c   1.000
_cell.angle_alpha   90.00
_cell.angle_beta   90.00
_cell.angle_gamma   90.00
#
_symmetry.space_group_name_H-M   'P 1'
#
loop_
_entity.id
_entity.type
_entity.pdbx_description
1 polymer ?
#
loop_
_entity_poly.entity_id
_entity_poly.type
_entity_poly.pdbx_seq_one_letter_code
_entity_poly.pdbx_strand_id
1 'polypeptide(L)'
;MSHEGIRIVSEETARRESAAEQRLPAEVVTPLKVRVMKSEGTGVAIEWKDGHHSAWNFAWLRAGCPCATCNEERNASGRKPGEVKPSAPTGPLVLYQAPPRPVDVTPVGKYAIRFKWNDGHESGIYSWDYLRRVCQCDDCRNSSSI
;
A
#
# COMPACT_ATOMS: atom_id res chain seq x y z
N MET A 1 -11.76 -1.62 -36.91
CA MET A 1 -12.55 -0.91 -35.88
C MET A 1 -13.37 -1.94 -35.12
N SER A 2 -12.74 -2.61 -34.15
CA SER A 2 -13.41 -3.58 -33.28
C SER A 2 -13.95 -2.80 -32.09
N HIS A 3 -15.28 -2.66 -32.00
CA HIS A 3 -15.91 -2.11 -30.81
C HIS A 3 -15.80 -3.17 -29.71
N GLU A 4 -14.93 -2.94 -28.73
CA GLU A 4 -14.92 -3.75 -27.52
C GLU A 4 -16.27 -3.62 -26.83
N GLY A 5 -16.97 -4.75 -26.69
CA GLY A 5 -18.24 -4.83 -26.02
C GLY A 5 -18.11 -4.44 -24.55
N ILE A 6 -19.13 -3.79 -24.03
CA ILE A 6 -19.29 -3.50 -22.60
C ILE A 6 -19.19 -4.83 -21.84
N ARG A 7 -18.12 -4.99 -21.06
CA ARG A 7 -17.96 -6.12 -20.14
C ARG A 7 -19.03 -5.97 -19.05
N ILE A 8 -20.03 -6.85 -19.07
CA ILE A 8 -21.04 -6.90 -18.01
C ILE A 8 -20.36 -7.53 -16.78
N VAL A 9 -19.96 -6.68 -15.84
CA VAL A 9 -19.51 -7.10 -14.51
C VAL A 9 -20.72 -7.55 -13.68
N SER A 10 -20.51 -8.52 -12.78
CA SER A 10 -21.59 -8.95 -11.88
C SER A 10 -22.01 -7.80 -10.96
N GLU A 11 -23.27 -7.76 -10.52
CA GLU A 11 -23.75 -6.73 -9.59
C GLU A 11 -22.92 -6.69 -8.29
N GLU A 12 -22.44 -7.85 -7.83
CA GLU A 12 -21.57 -7.95 -6.67
C GLU A 12 -20.18 -7.36 -6.92
N THR A 13 -19.60 -7.63 -8.10
CA THR A 13 -18.33 -7.02 -8.53
C THR A 13 -18.48 -5.51 -8.66
N ALA A 14 -19.54 -5.04 -9.32
CA ALA A 14 -19.83 -3.63 -9.49
C ALA A 14 -20.03 -2.92 -8.14
N ARG A 15 -20.74 -3.56 -7.19
CA ARG A 15 -20.91 -3.01 -5.84
C ARG A 15 -19.58 -2.93 -5.09
N ARG A 16 -18.73 -3.96 -5.16
CA ARG A 16 -17.38 -3.95 -4.55
C ARG A 16 -16.46 -2.91 -5.16
N GLU A 17 -16.46 -2.78 -6.49
CA GLU A 17 -15.71 -1.75 -7.22
C GLU A 17 -16.19 -0.35 -6.82
N SER A 18 -17.51 -0.12 -6.80
CA SER A 18 -18.08 1.17 -6.39
C SER A 18 -17.76 1.55 -4.94
N ALA A 19 -17.71 0.58 -4.03
CA ALA A 19 -17.33 0.80 -2.63
C ALA A 19 -15.83 1.12 -2.49
N ALA A 20 -14.97 0.48 -3.29
CA ALA A 20 -13.55 0.79 -3.34
C ALA A 20 -13.28 2.19 -3.94
N GLU A 21 -14.13 2.64 -4.86
CA GLU A 21 -14.01 3.92 -5.56
C GLU A 21 -14.64 5.11 -4.79
N GLN A 22 -15.43 4.81 -3.76
CA GLN A 22 -16.01 5.83 -2.90
C GLN A 22 -14.92 6.54 -2.09
N ARG A 23 -14.76 7.86 -2.31
CA ARG A 23 -13.76 8.67 -1.61
C ARG A 23 -14.04 8.69 -0.10
N LEU A 24 -13.00 8.47 0.69
CA LEU A 24 -13.05 8.66 2.13
C LEU A 24 -13.25 10.15 2.46
N PRO A 25 -13.92 10.48 3.58
CA PRO A 25 -14.05 11.86 4.03
C PRO A 25 -12.68 12.52 4.22
N ALA A 26 -12.56 13.80 3.89
CA ALA A 26 -11.27 14.50 3.92
C ALA A 26 -10.58 14.44 5.29
N GLU A 27 -11.34 14.50 6.38
CA GLU A 27 -10.83 14.43 7.76
C GLU A 27 -10.13 13.10 8.05
N VAL A 28 -10.70 12.00 7.54
CA VAL A 28 -10.22 10.62 7.73
C VAL A 28 -8.91 10.36 6.96
N VAL A 29 -8.66 11.11 5.87
CA VAL A 29 -7.46 10.99 5.02
C VAL A 29 -6.52 12.18 5.12
N THR A 30 -6.75 13.10 6.06
CA THR A 30 -5.82 14.22 6.29
C THR A 30 -4.93 13.89 7.48
N PRO A 31 -3.61 13.76 7.28
CA PRO A 31 -2.70 13.57 8.38
C PRO A 31 -2.59 14.85 9.21
N LEU A 32 -2.66 14.70 10.53
CA LEU A 32 -2.27 15.72 11.49
C LEU A 32 -0.75 15.72 11.69
N LYS A 33 -0.15 14.53 11.76
CA LYS A 33 1.29 14.35 11.95
C LYS A 33 1.77 13.10 11.23
N VAL A 34 2.86 13.23 10.47
CA VAL A 34 3.52 12.12 9.79
C VAL A 34 4.93 11.98 10.37
N ARG A 35 5.26 10.78 10.86
CA ARG A 35 6.58 10.42 11.34
C ARG A 35 7.13 9.27 10.52
N VAL A 36 8.30 9.49 9.92
CA VAL A 36 9.03 8.47 9.16
C VAL A 36 10.32 8.14 9.88
N MET A 37 10.40 6.94 10.45
CA MET A 37 11.52 6.49 11.27
C MET A 37 12.59 5.85 10.38
N LYS A 38 13.13 6.63 9.44
CA LYS A 38 14.08 6.18 8.42
C LYS A 38 15.38 5.62 9.04
N SER A 39 15.97 6.34 10.00
CA SER A 39 17.24 5.96 10.63
C SER A 39 17.13 4.68 11.46
N GLU A 40 16.00 4.49 12.15
CA GLU A 40 15.70 3.28 12.92
C GLU A 40 15.33 2.10 12.01
N GLY A 41 14.88 2.37 10.78
CA GLY A 41 14.45 1.33 9.86
C GLY A 41 13.12 0.68 10.23
N THR A 42 12.33 1.31 11.10
CA THR A 42 11.11 0.71 11.68
C THR A 42 9.89 0.94 10.81
N GLY A 43 9.68 2.15 10.26
CA GLY A 43 8.59 2.41 9.34
C GLY A 43 8.02 3.82 9.38
N VAL A 44 6.69 3.90 9.26
CA VAL A 44 5.92 5.14 9.22
C VAL A 44 4.79 5.07 10.21
N ALA A 45 4.57 6.17 10.94
CA ALA A 45 3.42 6.37 11.81
C ALA A 45 2.70 7.66 11.41
N ILE A 46 1.38 7.61 11.35
CA ILE A 46 0.51 8.75 11.02
C ILE A 46 -0.54 8.93 12.11
N GLU A 47 -0.64 10.16 12.62
CA GLU A 47 -1.79 10.65 13.39
C GLU A 47 -2.71 11.38 12.41
N TRP A 48 -3.98 11.02 12.38
CA TRP A 48 -4.99 11.56 11.46
C TRP A 48 -5.83 12.66 12.14
N LYS A 49 -6.47 13.53 11.35
CA LYS A 49 -7.32 14.59 11.90
C LYS A 49 -8.55 14.06 12.64
N ASP A 50 -9.07 12.89 12.24
CA ASP A 50 -10.15 12.19 12.94
C ASP A 50 -9.72 11.55 14.28
N GLY A 51 -8.47 11.76 14.71
CA GLY A 51 -7.91 11.18 15.92
C GLY A 51 -7.40 9.74 15.76
N HIS A 52 -7.54 9.15 14.58
CA HIS A 52 -7.05 7.80 14.32
C HIS A 52 -5.51 7.75 14.29
N HIS A 53 -4.97 6.57 14.59
CA HIS A 53 -3.53 6.31 14.54
C HIS A 53 -3.26 5.10 13.65
N SER A 54 -2.32 5.25 12.71
CA SER A 54 -1.91 4.17 11.83
C SER A 54 -0.40 4.04 11.79
N ALA A 55 0.09 2.81 11.72
CA ALA A 55 1.50 2.53 11.58
C ALA A 55 1.75 1.38 10.60
N TRP A 56 2.83 1.48 9.83
CA TRP A 56 3.29 0.44 8.92
C TRP A 56 4.80 0.30 9.03
N ASN A 57 5.28 -0.94 9.03
CA ASN A 57 6.72 -1.17 8.89
C ASN A 57 7.16 -1.10 7.42
N PHE A 58 8.46 -0.94 7.17
CA PHE A 58 8.98 -0.80 5.81
C PHE A 58 8.80 -2.06 4.94
N ALA A 59 8.83 -3.25 5.53
CA ALA A 59 8.56 -4.49 4.80
C ALA A 59 7.11 -4.53 4.28
N TRP A 60 6.16 -4.15 5.13
CA TRP A 60 4.75 -4.04 4.79
C TRP A 60 4.55 -2.99 3.69
N LEU A 61 5.11 -1.79 3.85
CA LEU A 61 5.00 -0.72 2.84
C LEU A 61 5.56 -1.17 1.49
N ARG A 62 6.72 -1.84 1.46
CA ARG A 62 7.32 -2.32 0.23
C ARG A 62 6.47 -3.40 -0.45
N ALA A 63 5.93 -4.35 0.31
CA ALA A 63 5.02 -5.39 -0.19
C ALA A 63 3.66 -4.84 -0.62
N GLY A 64 3.22 -3.76 0.04
CA GLY A 64 2.06 -2.95 -0.27
C GLY A 64 2.37 -1.79 -1.22
N CYS A 65 3.36 -1.89 -2.10
CA CYS A 65 3.63 -0.81 -3.05
C CYS A 65 2.43 -0.61 -4.00
N PRO A 66 1.93 0.63 -4.17
CA PRO A 66 0.75 0.92 -5.00
C PRO A 66 1.08 1.24 -6.47
N CYS A 67 2.35 1.15 -6.90
CA CYS A 67 2.67 1.39 -8.31
C CYS A 67 2.07 0.31 -9.22
N ALA A 68 1.81 0.66 -10.49
CA ALA A 68 1.18 -0.23 -11.46
C ALA A 68 1.86 -1.60 -11.54
N THR A 69 3.19 -1.64 -11.72
CA THR A 69 3.96 -2.88 -11.83
C THR A 69 3.82 -3.77 -10.58
N CYS A 70 3.92 -3.19 -9.38
CA CYS A 70 3.75 -3.97 -8.14
C CYS A 70 2.31 -4.43 -7.94
N ASN A 71 1.33 -3.62 -8.36
CA ASN A 71 -0.08 -3.97 -8.25
C ASN A 71 -0.47 -5.09 -9.20
N GLU A 72 -0.03 -5.02 -10.46
CA GLU A 72 -0.23 -6.07 -11.46
C GLU A 72 0.37 -7.41 -11.00
N GLU A 73 1.62 -7.40 -10.53
CA GLU A 73 2.30 -8.61 -10.04
C GLU A 73 1.61 -9.18 -8.80
N ARG A 74 1.18 -8.31 -7.88
CA ARG A 74 0.43 -8.72 -6.69
C ARG A 74 -0.93 -9.32 -7.04
N ASN A 75 -1.66 -8.71 -7.96
CA ASN A 75 -2.96 -9.20 -8.43
C ASN A 75 -2.82 -10.55 -9.16
N ALA A 76 -1.81 -10.70 -10.01
CA ALA A 76 -1.53 -11.95 -10.72
C ALA A 76 -1.19 -13.11 -9.77
N SER A 77 -0.60 -12.81 -8.62
CA SER A 77 -0.28 -13.79 -7.58
C SER A 77 -1.38 -13.96 -6.52
N GLY A 78 -2.50 -13.24 -6.63
CA GLY A 78 -3.61 -13.29 -5.69
C GLY A 78 -3.27 -12.77 -4.28
N ARG A 79 -2.16 -12.04 -4.13
CA ARG A 79 -1.69 -11.52 -2.84
C ARG A 79 -2.41 -10.23 -2.46
N LYS A 80 -2.55 -9.99 -1.16
CA LYS A 80 -3.06 -8.72 -0.63
C LYS A 80 -1.92 -7.71 -0.39
N PRO A 81 -2.20 -6.39 -0.36
CA PRO A 81 -1.19 -5.40 0.00
C PRO A 81 -0.56 -5.72 1.36
N GLY A 82 0.77 -5.70 1.42
CA GLY A 82 1.52 -6.04 2.63
C GLY A 82 1.91 -7.52 2.77
N GLU A 83 1.31 -8.41 1.97
CA GLU A 83 1.73 -9.81 1.92
C GLU A 83 3.04 -9.93 1.14
N VAL A 84 4.08 -10.35 1.84
CA VAL A 84 5.40 -10.59 1.26
C VAL A 84 5.29 -11.67 0.19
N LYS A 85 5.98 -11.46 -0.93
CA LYS A 85 6.12 -12.50 -1.95
C LYS A 85 6.82 -13.71 -1.30
N PRO A 86 6.27 -14.93 -1.41
CA PRO A 86 7.00 -16.11 -1.01
C PRO A 86 8.31 -16.17 -1.80
N SER A 87 9.44 -16.01 -1.13
CA SER A 87 10.73 -16.32 -1.75
C SER A 87 10.75 -17.82 -1.97
N ALA A 88 10.64 -18.27 -3.22
CA ALA A 88 10.82 -19.68 -3.55
C ALA A 88 12.25 -20.08 -3.16
N PRO A 89 12.46 -21.03 -2.22
CA PRO A 89 13.76 -21.60 -2.01
C PRO A 89 13.99 -22.63 -3.12
N THR A 90 14.41 -22.18 -4.30
CA THR A 90 14.69 -23.08 -5.42
C THR A 90 16.14 -22.90 -5.86
N GLY A 91 17.06 -23.36 -5.02
CA GLY A 91 18.45 -23.61 -5.41
C GLY A 91 19.45 -23.57 -4.26
N PRO A 92 20.62 -24.22 -4.40
CA PRO A 92 21.70 -24.20 -3.42
C PRO A 92 22.37 -22.83 -3.22
N LEU A 93 21.96 -21.80 -3.98
CA LEU A 93 22.47 -20.44 -3.92
C LEU A 93 21.34 -19.49 -3.50
N VAL A 94 21.09 -19.39 -2.20
CA VAL A 94 20.21 -18.34 -1.66
C VAL A 94 21.00 -17.04 -1.69
N LEU A 95 20.73 -16.19 -2.69
CA LEU A 95 21.28 -14.84 -2.72
C LEU A 95 20.66 -14.04 -1.57
N TYR A 96 21.49 -13.56 -0.65
CA TYR A 96 21.05 -12.70 0.43
C TYR A 96 20.37 -11.45 -0.15
N GLN A 97 19.12 -11.22 0.25
CA GLN A 97 18.39 -9.99 -0.05
C GLN A 97 18.31 -9.17 1.22
N ALA A 98 18.91 -7.98 1.18
CA ALA A 98 18.81 -7.03 2.28
C ALA A 98 17.33 -6.67 2.52
N PRO A 99 16.90 -6.49 3.79
CA PRO A 99 15.55 -6.04 4.09
C PRO A 99 15.23 -4.72 3.35
N PRO A 100 13.98 -4.54 2.90
CA PRO A 100 13.59 -3.33 2.21
C PRO A 100 13.71 -2.13 3.15
N ARG A 101 14.45 -1.11 2.71
CA ARG A 101 14.61 0.16 3.42
C ARG A 101 14.55 1.32 2.44
N PRO A 102 13.92 2.44 2.82
CA PRO A 102 13.95 3.63 1.99
C PRO A 102 15.32 4.30 2.07
N VAL A 103 15.96 4.49 0.91
CA VAL A 103 17.15 5.34 0.78
C VAL A 103 16.76 6.82 0.74
N ASP A 104 15.54 7.13 0.29
CA ASP A 104 14.98 8.48 0.32
C ASP A 104 13.46 8.49 0.56
N VAL A 105 12.96 9.59 1.13
CA VAL A 105 11.54 9.79 1.45
C VAL A 105 11.15 11.20 1.07
N THR A 106 10.23 11.35 0.13
CA THR A 106 9.80 12.66 -0.37
C THR A 106 8.29 12.85 -0.25
N PRO A 107 7.82 14.00 0.27
CA PRO A 107 6.41 14.36 0.18
C PRO A 107 6.04 14.59 -1.28
N VAL A 108 4.82 14.18 -1.67
CA VAL A 108 4.25 14.43 -2.99
C VAL A 108 3.03 15.33 -2.81
N GLY A 109 3.22 16.63 -3.06
CA GLY A 109 2.22 17.65 -2.78
C GLY A 109 1.74 17.59 -1.33
N LYS A 110 0.43 17.67 -1.12
CA LYS A 110 -0.21 17.54 0.21
C LYS A 110 -0.96 16.22 0.42
N TYR A 111 -0.84 15.27 -0.51
CA TYR A 111 -1.74 14.12 -0.58
C TYR A 111 -1.06 12.75 -0.47
N ALA A 112 0.28 12.70 -0.47
CA ALA A 112 1.02 11.45 -0.49
C ALA A 112 2.47 11.58 -0.02
N ILE A 113 3.10 10.43 0.18
CA ILE A 113 4.55 10.25 0.29
C ILE A 113 5.06 9.26 -0.75
N ARG A 114 6.31 9.45 -1.15
CA ARG A 114 7.04 8.55 -2.05
C ARG A 114 8.32 8.09 -1.36
N PHE A 115 8.64 6.82 -1.58
CA PHE A 115 9.89 6.21 -1.13
C PHE A 115 10.75 5.86 -2.34
N LYS A 116 12.05 6.12 -2.23
CA LYS A 116 13.06 5.45 -3.04
C LYS A 116 13.63 4.31 -2.21
N TRP A 117 13.55 3.08 -2.71
CA TRP A 117 13.94 1.87 -1.99
C TRP A 117 15.38 1.45 -2.34
N ASN A 118 16.02 0.72 -1.42
CA ASN A 118 17.34 0.13 -1.61
C ASN A 118 17.39 -0.97 -2.67
N ASP A 119 16.24 -1.48 -3.11
CA ASP A 119 16.10 -2.41 -4.24
C ASP A 119 15.87 -1.70 -5.59
N GLY A 120 15.99 -0.37 -5.61
CA GLY A 120 15.85 0.46 -6.80
C GLY A 120 14.42 0.92 -7.13
N HIS A 121 13.39 0.44 -6.41
CA HIS A 121 12.01 0.89 -6.69
C HIS A 121 11.78 2.33 -6.22
N GLU A 122 11.12 3.16 -7.03
CA GLU A 122 10.79 4.55 -6.66
C GLU A 122 9.47 5.09 -7.22
N SER A 123 8.76 4.32 -8.03
CA SER A 123 7.50 4.76 -8.68
C SER A 123 6.27 4.68 -7.78
N GLY A 124 6.40 4.16 -6.55
CA GLY A 124 5.29 4.02 -5.60
C GLY A 124 4.91 5.34 -4.95
N ILE A 125 3.68 5.82 -5.21
CA ILE A 125 3.09 6.99 -4.55
C ILE A 125 2.06 6.49 -3.52
N TYR A 126 2.39 6.63 -2.24
CA TYR A 126 1.57 6.19 -1.12
C TYR A 126 0.67 7.36 -0.73
N SER A 127 -0.50 7.44 -1.35
CA SER A 127 -1.49 8.45 -1.01
C SER A 127 -2.02 8.24 0.41
N TRP A 128 -2.46 9.33 1.03
CA TRP A 128 -3.09 9.26 2.34
C TRP A 128 -4.36 8.41 2.33
N ASP A 129 -5.15 8.51 1.27
CA ASP A 129 -6.31 7.64 1.05
C ASP A 129 -5.90 6.17 0.98
N TYR A 130 -4.87 5.83 0.17
CA TYR A 130 -4.36 4.47 0.08
C TYR A 130 -3.92 3.94 1.44
N LEU A 131 -3.05 4.68 2.14
CA LEU A 131 -2.54 4.29 3.46
C LEU A 131 -3.70 4.10 4.45
N ARG A 132 -4.70 4.99 4.45
CA ARG A 132 -5.86 4.87 5.32
C ARG A 132 -6.67 3.58 5.06
N ARG A 133 -6.88 3.21 3.80
CA ARG A 133 -7.60 1.98 3.41
C ARG A 133 -6.86 0.70 3.82
N VAL A 134 -5.54 0.75 3.85
CA VAL A 134 -4.69 -0.40 4.21
C VAL A 134 -4.14 -0.30 5.63
N CYS A 135 -4.84 0.44 6.49
CA CYS A 135 -4.47 0.61 7.89
C CYS A 135 -4.30 -0.75 8.60
N GLN A 136 -3.22 -0.85 9.38
CA GLN A 136 -2.83 -2.05 10.12
C GLN A 136 -3.12 -1.94 11.62
N CYS A 137 -4.04 -1.07 12.05
CA CYS A 137 -4.52 -1.10 13.43
C CYS A 137 -5.56 -2.22 13.60
N ASP A 138 -5.80 -2.63 14.84
CA ASP A 138 -6.71 -3.74 15.13
C ASP A 138 -8.14 -3.43 14.70
N ASP A 139 -8.61 -2.20 14.90
CA ASP A 139 -9.95 -1.78 14.50
C ASP A 139 -10.18 -1.97 13.00
N CYS A 140 -9.23 -1.51 12.16
CA CYS A 140 -9.36 -1.61 10.70
C CYS A 140 -9.14 -3.03 10.17
N ARG A 141 -8.28 -3.83 10.81
CA ARG A 141 -8.10 -5.25 10.44
C ARG A 141 -9.34 -6.08 10.77
N ASN A 142 -9.96 -5.82 11.92
CA ASN A 142 -11.15 -6.54 12.37
C ASN A 142 -12.39 -6.12 11.56
N SER A 143 -12.50 -4.84 11.16
CA SER A 143 -13.60 -4.37 10.32
C SER A 143 -13.54 -4.87 8.87
N SER A 144 -12.37 -5.31 8.40
CA SER A 144 -12.15 -5.83 7.05
C SER A 144 -12.38 -7.35 6.92
N SER A 145 -12.77 -8.02 8.02
CA SER A 145 -12.93 -9.48 8.10
C SER A 145 -14.40 -9.93 8.25
N ILE A 146 -15.37 -9.04 8.04
CA ILE A 146 -16.81 -9.31 8.08
C ILE A 146 -17.40 -9.17 6.67
#